data_AF-A0AAN6U5C5-F1
#
_entry.id   AF-A0AAN6U5C5-F1
#
_cell.length_a   1.000
_cell.length_b   1.000
_cell.length_c   1.000
_cell.angle_alpha   90.00
_cell.angle_beta   90.00
_cell.angle_gamma   90.00
#
_symmetry.space_group_name_H-M   'P 1'
#
loop_
_entity.id
_entity.type
_entity.pdbx_description
1 polymer ?
#
loop_
_entity_poly.entity_id
_entity_poly.type
_entity_poly.pdbx_seq_one_letter_code
_entity_poly.pdbx_strand_id
1 'polypeptide(L)'
;MDLATQATYASAIYFDSYLPSSKRPERIQRLIKSYRDLIRYHSAFPAGVPKANPRHAIDAIVELFPSAWSTEKQAKPPPPAFLVPAVIDALRDSPESGFPVKLVPGEADGFCAQHVRQHGGTVITSDSDLLVHELGEAGGVVFFADIDADIQNQKLIAPQYRPVDLCRRLSLKPERGLQQLAFEVSRDPHLTVQQAVERVKRNEAVSAFGVEYSDFIEQYLSPEVASELEKDPITKLDPRISELVLRSLRISGVVTPAAGINPAAQDRNEHSLEMYLPFLLDCPSRTSAWEASKPVRELAYAALQSIRGSNIPFVSEMRRLQSVSSGLKVDIPPISEIDELSATLLALLSRIEADLSRPELIWIVLAIYQDITMAIKRGRGYALSLEVLGQDAKGRLDPCSWDGLHFLAQIQATYYSLRMLRQILDFSAYHIEPPSTTMSELAKSLSRLPPWPDFPSPRNFAESITLVREAGGLSCLKNLCEDYEDIISNIVAIQKPESNKTSKKRKAVAPAEEKVKPRSSNPFDLLARGDE
;
A
#
# COMPACT_ATOMS: atom_id res chain seq x y z
N MET A 1 6.65 -26.10 20.51
CA MET A 1 5.97 -25.16 21.43
C MET A 1 4.51 -25.21 21.06
N ASP A 2 3.58 -25.30 22.02
CA ASP A 2 2.14 -25.43 21.73
C ASP A 2 1.50 -24.04 21.72
N LEU A 3 1.39 -23.46 20.52
CA LEU A 3 0.88 -22.10 20.31
C LEU A 3 -0.59 -21.91 20.74
N ALA A 4 -1.35 -22.98 20.96
CA ALA A 4 -2.75 -22.91 21.42
C ALA A 4 -2.88 -22.81 22.95
N THR A 5 -1.99 -23.45 23.71
CA THR A 5 -2.03 -23.41 25.20
C THR A 5 -1.34 -22.20 25.82
N GLN A 6 -0.66 -21.38 25.01
CA GLN A 6 -0.18 -20.05 25.38
C GLN A 6 -0.93 -18.97 24.61
N ALA A 7 -2.26 -18.94 24.73
CA ALA A 7 -3.01 -17.69 24.60
C ALA A 7 -2.65 -16.70 25.74
N THR A 8 -1.35 -16.56 26.06
CA THR A 8 -0.79 -15.30 26.55
C THR A 8 -0.77 -14.37 25.35
N TYR A 9 -1.90 -13.70 25.14
CA TYR A 9 -2.18 -12.54 24.28
C TYR A 9 -1.03 -12.15 23.32
N ALA A 10 -1.17 -12.39 22.00
CA ALA A 10 -0.34 -11.64 21.06
C ALA A 10 -0.66 -10.15 21.27
N SER A 11 0.35 -9.36 21.66
CA SER A 11 0.08 -8.06 22.26
C SER A 11 -0.34 -6.98 21.25
N ALA A 12 0.09 -7.07 20.00
CA ALA A 12 -0.26 -6.17 18.91
C ALA A 12 0.35 -6.64 17.57
N ILE A 13 -0.20 -6.14 16.46
CA ILE A 13 0.39 -6.22 15.11
C ILE A 13 0.94 -4.85 14.75
N TYR A 14 2.22 -4.77 14.40
CA TYR A 14 2.91 -3.52 14.12
C TYR A 14 3.10 -3.32 12.60
N PHE A 15 2.80 -2.11 12.11
CA PHE A 15 2.99 -1.69 10.72
C PHE A 15 3.85 -0.44 10.66
N ASP A 16 4.74 -0.39 9.67
CA ASP A 16 5.55 0.79 9.37
C ASP A 16 4.66 1.98 8.99
N SER A 17 5.06 3.17 9.42
CA SER A 17 4.44 4.42 8.95
C SER A 17 5.43 5.48 8.53
N TYR A 18 6.73 5.24 8.73
CA TYR A 18 7.80 6.10 8.25
C TYR A 18 9.04 5.27 8.01
N LEU A 19 9.64 5.46 6.83
CA LEU A 19 10.96 4.90 6.52
C LEU A 19 12.00 6.02 6.52
N PRO A 20 13.18 5.81 7.13
CA PRO A 20 14.24 6.81 7.17
C PRO A 20 14.80 7.09 5.78
N SER A 21 15.42 8.27 5.65
CA SER A 21 16.03 8.75 4.40
C SER A 21 17.16 7.82 3.93
N SER A 22 17.86 7.14 4.84
CA SER A 22 18.84 6.10 4.54
C SER A 22 18.27 4.95 3.71
N LYS A 23 16.97 4.63 3.86
CA LYS A 23 16.28 3.56 3.11
C LYS A 23 15.79 4.00 1.72
N ARG A 24 16.20 5.19 1.25
CA ARG A 24 15.82 5.72 -0.07
C ARG A 24 16.32 4.83 -1.22
N PRO A 25 17.60 4.37 -1.26
CA PRO A 25 18.09 3.50 -2.31
C PRO A 25 17.26 2.22 -2.45
N GLU A 26 16.87 1.59 -1.35
CA GLU A 26 16.07 0.37 -1.27
C GLU A 26 14.69 0.58 -1.87
N ARG A 27 14.04 1.71 -1.56
CA ARG A 27 12.74 2.06 -2.15
C ARG A 27 12.82 2.24 -3.65
N ILE A 28 13.85 2.94 -4.14
CA ILE A 28 14.08 3.12 -5.58
C ILE A 28 14.38 1.78 -6.25
N GLN A 29 15.22 0.93 -5.65
CA GLN A 29 15.52 -0.40 -6.18
C GLN A 29 14.27 -1.30 -6.25
N ARG A 30 13.42 -1.28 -5.21
CA ARG A 30 12.14 -2.01 -5.19
C ARG A 30 11.22 -1.53 -6.33
N LEU A 31 11.11 -0.22 -6.56
CA LEU A 31 10.31 0.34 -7.66
C LEU A 31 10.87 -0.05 -9.04
N ILE A 32 12.19 0.03 -9.23
CA ILE A 32 12.86 -0.39 -10.47
C ILE A 32 12.61 -1.88 -10.73
N LYS A 33 12.70 -2.72 -9.69
CA LYS A 33 12.40 -4.15 -9.78
C LYS A 33 10.95 -4.39 -10.19
N SER A 34 9.98 -3.78 -9.51
CA SER A 34 8.56 -3.90 -9.85
C SER A 34 8.26 -3.46 -11.30
N TYR A 35 8.93 -2.41 -11.78
CA TYR A 35 8.77 -1.98 -13.16
C TYR A 35 9.38 -2.96 -14.18
N ARG A 36 10.54 -3.54 -13.89
CA ARG A 36 11.11 -4.62 -14.73
C ARG A 36 10.21 -5.84 -14.76
N ASP A 37 9.65 -6.22 -13.62
CA ASP A 37 8.72 -7.35 -13.53
C ASP A 37 7.43 -7.07 -14.31
N LEU A 38 6.90 -5.84 -14.25
CA LEU A 38 5.77 -5.41 -15.09
C LEU A 38 6.08 -5.50 -16.59
N ILE A 39 7.25 -5.02 -17.04
CA ILE A 39 7.66 -5.14 -18.45
C ILE A 39 7.75 -6.61 -18.85
N ARG A 40 8.41 -7.46 -18.06
CA ARG A 40 8.53 -8.89 -18.34
C ARG A 40 7.16 -9.55 -18.43
N TYR A 41 6.26 -9.20 -17.51
CA TYR A 41 4.89 -9.71 -17.47
C TYR A 41 4.09 -9.27 -18.70
N HIS A 42 4.17 -8.00 -19.08
CA HIS A 42 3.55 -7.47 -20.30
C HIS A 42 4.08 -8.15 -21.57
N SER A 43 5.39 -8.34 -21.69
CA SER A 43 5.99 -9.04 -22.83
C SER A 43 5.60 -10.51 -22.90
N ALA A 44 5.39 -11.18 -21.76
CA ALA A 44 4.92 -12.57 -21.72
C ALA A 44 3.45 -12.71 -22.11
N PHE A 45 2.64 -11.67 -21.89
CA PHE A 45 1.19 -11.69 -22.07
C PHE A 45 0.69 -10.49 -22.89
N PRO A 46 1.07 -10.37 -24.19
CA PRO A 46 0.83 -9.16 -24.98
C PRO A 46 -0.66 -8.85 -25.24
N ALA A 47 -1.54 -9.86 -25.21
CA ALA A 47 -2.98 -9.68 -25.42
C ALA A 47 -3.74 -9.30 -24.13
N GLY A 48 -3.08 -9.32 -22.97
CA GLY A 48 -3.71 -9.18 -21.66
C GLY A 48 -3.39 -10.35 -20.73
N VAL A 49 -3.77 -10.21 -19.47
CA VAL A 49 -3.43 -11.13 -18.39
C VAL A 49 -4.21 -12.46 -18.49
N PRO A 50 -3.59 -13.61 -18.19
CA PRO A 50 -4.31 -14.88 -18.17
C PRO A 50 -5.54 -14.82 -17.26
N LYS A 51 -6.68 -15.25 -17.78
CA LYS A 51 -7.91 -15.39 -16.99
C LYS A 51 -7.68 -16.50 -15.97
N ALA A 52 -7.84 -16.19 -14.69
CA ALA A 52 -7.79 -17.20 -13.65
C ALA A 52 -8.81 -18.30 -13.95
N ASN A 53 -8.41 -19.57 -13.86
CA ASN A 53 -9.32 -20.68 -14.07
C ASN A 53 -10.38 -20.62 -12.94
N PRO A 54 -11.69 -20.43 -13.23
CA PRO A 54 -12.69 -20.19 -12.18
C PRO A 54 -12.78 -21.32 -11.15
N ARG A 55 -12.37 -22.54 -11.52
CA ARG A 55 -12.27 -23.69 -10.59
C ARG A 55 -11.20 -23.52 -9.50
N HIS A 56 -10.18 -22.69 -9.72
CA HIS A 56 -9.11 -22.42 -8.75
C HIS A 56 -9.34 -21.09 -7.99
N ALA A 57 -10.23 -20.21 -8.44
CA ALA A 57 -10.38 -18.87 -7.87
C ALA A 57 -11.33 -18.81 -6.66
N ILE A 58 -12.20 -19.81 -6.50
CA ILE A 58 -13.26 -19.85 -5.47
C ILE A 58 -12.92 -20.85 -4.36
N ASP A 59 -12.18 -21.92 -4.68
CA ASP A 59 -11.85 -23.02 -3.75
C ASP A 59 -10.33 -23.29 -3.62
N ALA A 60 -9.45 -22.39 -4.08
CA ALA A 60 -8.02 -22.57 -3.80
C ALA A 60 -7.80 -22.44 -2.29
N ILE A 61 -7.70 -23.59 -1.63
CA ILE A 61 -7.11 -23.72 -0.31
C ILE A 61 -5.69 -23.17 -0.45
N VAL A 62 -5.50 -21.94 0.02
CA VAL A 62 -4.17 -21.36 0.15
C VAL A 62 -3.51 -22.11 1.29
N GLU A 63 -2.58 -22.99 0.95
CA GLU A 63 -1.71 -23.62 1.95
C GLU A 63 -0.87 -22.49 2.56
N LEU A 64 -1.15 -22.14 3.82
CA LEU A 64 -0.48 -21.03 4.51
C LEU A 64 0.99 -21.33 4.78
N PHE A 65 1.33 -22.60 4.95
CA PHE A 65 2.69 -23.10 5.22
C PHE A 65 3.03 -24.22 4.22
N PRO A 66 3.22 -23.90 2.93
CA PRO A 66 3.50 -24.93 1.94
C PRO A 66 4.88 -25.53 2.19
N SER A 67 4.95 -26.87 2.26
CA SER A 67 6.21 -27.62 2.41
C SER A 67 7.23 -27.33 1.29
N ALA A 68 6.77 -26.83 0.15
CA ALA A 68 7.59 -26.25 -0.90
C ALA A 68 6.85 -25.14 -1.64
N TRP A 69 7.48 -23.97 -1.77
CA TRP A 69 6.97 -22.91 -2.63
C TRP A 69 7.07 -23.33 -4.09
N SER A 70 6.02 -23.09 -4.88
CA SER A 70 6.01 -23.46 -6.29
C SER A 70 7.15 -22.75 -7.05
N THR A 71 8.03 -23.54 -7.66
CA THR A 71 9.04 -23.04 -8.60
C THR A 71 8.38 -22.73 -9.94
N GLU A 72 7.42 -21.83 -9.96
CA GLU A 72 6.76 -21.41 -11.19
C GLU A 72 7.75 -20.62 -12.06
N LYS A 73 8.07 -21.18 -13.22
CA LYS A 73 8.93 -20.56 -14.25
C LYS A 73 8.24 -19.43 -15.03
N GLN A 74 6.97 -19.14 -14.73
CA GLN A 74 6.19 -18.15 -15.47
C GLN A 74 6.48 -16.73 -14.98
N ALA A 75 6.35 -15.76 -15.89
CA ALA A 75 6.42 -14.34 -15.51
C ALA A 75 5.30 -14.04 -14.51
N LYS A 76 5.65 -13.47 -13.36
CA LYS A 76 4.70 -13.10 -12.30
C LYS A 76 4.33 -11.62 -12.42
N PRO A 77 3.09 -11.23 -12.08
CA PRO A 77 2.75 -9.83 -11.95
C PRO A 77 3.54 -9.18 -10.81
N PRO A 78 3.71 -7.85 -10.81
CA PRO A 78 4.23 -7.12 -9.65
C PRO A 78 3.35 -7.37 -8.41
N PRO A 79 3.90 -7.18 -7.19
CA PRO A 79 3.12 -7.31 -5.96
C PRO A 79 1.85 -6.44 -5.99
N PRO A 80 0.72 -6.89 -5.40
CA PRO A 80 -0.50 -6.10 -5.36
C PRO A 80 -0.30 -4.75 -4.67
N ALA A 81 -0.68 -3.66 -5.34
CA ALA A 81 -0.39 -2.28 -4.93
C ALA A 81 -0.88 -1.93 -3.51
N PHE A 82 -2.03 -2.48 -3.12
CA PHE A 82 -2.76 -2.08 -1.91
C PHE A 82 -2.87 -3.18 -0.86
N LEU A 83 -2.04 -4.23 -0.93
CA LEU A 83 -2.13 -5.36 0.00
C LEU A 83 -2.03 -4.91 1.47
N VAL A 84 -0.99 -4.15 1.81
CA VAL A 84 -0.75 -3.68 3.18
C VAL A 84 -1.92 -2.83 3.71
N PRO A 85 -2.36 -1.74 3.04
CA PRO A 85 -3.45 -0.96 3.58
C PRO A 85 -4.81 -1.69 3.56
N ALA A 86 -5.04 -2.62 2.64
CA ALA A 86 -6.23 -3.47 2.67
C ALA A 86 -6.23 -4.42 3.88
N VAL A 87 -5.06 -4.99 4.23
CA VAL A 87 -4.91 -5.81 5.44
C VAL A 87 -5.10 -4.98 6.71
N ILE A 88 -4.56 -3.77 6.77
CA ILE A 88 -4.76 -2.85 7.91
C ILE A 88 -6.25 -2.54 8.09
N ASP A 89 -6.94 -2.14 7.02
CA ASP A 89 -8.38 -1.85 7.07
C ASP A 89 -9.16 -3.10 7.53
N ALA A 90 -8.90 -4.27 6.93
CA ALA A 90 -9.59 -5.51 7.29
C ALA A 90 -9.34 -5.96 8.75
N LEU A 91 -8.12 -5.79 9.27
CA LEU A 91 -7.81 -6.12 10.67
C LEU A 91 -8.50 -5.17 11.64
N ARG A 92 -8.58 -3.88 11.30
CA ARG A 92 -9.27 -2.86 12.13
C ARG A 92 -10.78 -3.08 12.15
N ASP A 93 -11.35 -3.52 11.04
CA ASP A 93 -12.78 -3.77 10.91
C ASP A 93 -13.19 -5.16 11.42
N SER A 94 -12.24 -6.05 11.68
CA SER A 94 -12.51 -7.40 12.18
C SER A 94 -12.68 -7.41 13.70
N PRO A 95 -13.90 -7.70 14.21
CA PRO A 95 -14.14 -7.84 15.64
C PRO A 95 -13.46 -9.09 16.23
N GLU A 96 -13.13 -10.07 15.38
CA GLU A 96 -12.55 -11.37 15.74
C GLU A 96 -11.03 -11.34 15.82
N SER A 97 -10.38 -10.30 15.28
CA SER A 97 -8.91 -10.23 15.21
C SER A 97 -8.25 -10.31 16.58
N GLY A 98 -8.92 -9.87 17.65
CA GLY A 98 -8.43 -9.96 19.04
C GLY A 98 -7.13 -9.20 19.35
N PHE A 99 -6.49 -8.61 18.34
CA PHE A 99 -5.16 -8.01 18.42
C PHE A 99 -5.20 -6.51 18.11
N PRO A 100 -4.60 -5.65 18.94
CA PRO A 100 -4.43 -4.24 18.62
C PRO A 100 -3.56 -4.05 17.36
N VAL A 101 -4.09 -3.39 16.33
CA VAL A 101 -3.32 -2.98 15.14
C VAL A 101 -2.65 -1.63 15.41
N LYS A 102 -1.32 -1.60 15.38
CA LYS A 102 -0.49 -0.42 15.65
C LYS A 102 0.27 0.00 14.40
N LEU A 103 -0.07 1.17 13.88
CA LEU A 103 0.74 1.86 12.90
C LEU A 103 1.72 2.76 13.66
N VAL A 104 3.03 2.52 13.54
CA VAL A 104 4.02 3.20 14.39
C VAL A 104 4.79 4.27 13.63
N PRO A 105 5.15 5.40 14.26
CA PRO A 105 5.92 6.46 13.61
C PRO A 105 7.38 6.01 13.44
N GLY A 106 7.67 5.15 12.46
CA GLY A 106 9.00 4.60 12.20
C GLY A 106 8.92 3.20 11.58
N GLU A 107 10.04 2.47 11.63
CA GLU A 107 10.10 1.06 11.25
C GLU A 107 9.51 0.17 12.36
N ALA A 108 8.60 -0.74 12.01
CA ALA A 108 7.90 -1.60 12.95
C ALA A 108 8.87 -2.44 13.81
N ASP A 109 10.01 -2.82 13.23
CA ASP A 109 11.04 -3.64 13.89
C ASP A 109 11.57 -2.99 15.17
N GLY A 110 11.88 -1.69 15.13
CA GLY A 110 12.32 -0.94 16.30
C GLY A 110 11.29 -0.91 17.43
N PHE A 111 10.01 -0.74 17.10
CA PHE A 111 8.91 -0.74 18.07
C PHE A 111 8.60 -2.15 18.61
N CYS A 112 8.67 -3.17 17.77
CA CYS A 112 8.57 -4.58 18.17
C CYS A 112 9.70 -4.95 19.14
N ALA A 113 10.93 -4.58 18.81
CA ALA A 113 12.09 -4.80 19.68
C ALA A 113 11.95 -4.07 21.02
N GLN A 114 11.56 -2.79 21.00
CA GLN A 114 11.32 -2.04 22.23
C GLN A 114 10.24 -2.69 23.09
N HIS A 115 9.12 -3.11 22.49
CA HIS A 115 8.04 -3.77 23.20
C HIS A 115 8.54 -5.03 23.90
N VAL A 116 9.22 -5.91 23.17
CA VAL A 116 9.73 -7.18 23.70
C VAL A 116 10.83 -6.96 24.74
N ARG A 117 11.68 -5.95 24.56
CA ARG A 117 12.69 -5.58 25.57
C ARG A 117 12.05 -5.18 26.91
N GLN A 118 10.92 -4.46 26.87
CA GLN A 118 10.23 -3.97 28.07
C GLN A 118 9.33 -5.02 28.74
N HIS A 119 8.71 -5.90 27.96
CA HIS A 119 7.65 -6.81 28.45
C HIS A 119 8.03 -8.30 28.35
N GLY A 120 9.16 -8.63 27.71
CA GLY A 120 9.47 -9.97 27.26
C GLY A 120 8.62 -10.38 26.06
N GLY A 121 8.72 -11.66 25.67
CA GLY A 121 7.90 -12.24 24.60
C GLY A 121 8.68 -12.55 23.32
N THR A 122 7.93 -12.69 22.23
CA THR A 122 8.45 -13.14 20.93
C THR A 122 7.91 -12.27 19.82
N VAL A 123 8.78 -11.83 18.91
CA VAL A 123 8.35 -11.21 17.66
C VAL A 123 8.28 -12.28 16.57
N ILE A 124 7.19 -12.28 15.81
CA ILE A 124 7.04 -13.13 14.63
C ILE A 124 7.27 -12.24 13.39
N THR A 125 8.30 -12.54 12.60
CA THR A 125 8.68 -11.70 11.45
C THR A 125 9.27 -12.56 10.31
N SER A 126 9.44 -11.99 9.13
CA SER A 126 10.31 -12.57 8.08
C SER A 126 11.68 -11.89 8.03
N ASP A 127 11.87 -10.78 8.76
CA ASP A 127 13.11 -10.03 8.73
C ASP A 127 14.10 -10.53 9.79
N SER A 128 15.29 -10.92 9.32
CA SER A 128 16.34 -11.46 10.17
C SER A 128 17.11 -10.39 10.94
N ASP A 129 17.06 -9.13 10.48
CA ASP A 129 17.74 -8.01 11.13
C ASP A 129 17.18 -7.71 12.53
N LEU A 130 15.96 -8.18 12.84
CA LEU A 130 15.37 -8.08 14.16
C LEU A 130 16.21 -8.73 15.27
N LEU A 131 17.06 -9.71 14.93
CA LEU A 131 18.02 -10.33 15.86
C LEU A 131 19.19 -9.40 16.24
N VAL A 132 19.39 -8.31 15.51
CA VAL A 132 20.41 -7.29 15.77
C VAL A 132 19.94 -6.29 16.82
N HIS A 133 18.63 -6.08 16.92
CA HIS A 133 18.03 -5.23 17.94
C HIS A 133 18.21 -5.82 19.35
N GLU A 134 18.21 -4.94 20.35
CA GLU A 134 18.21 -5.35 21.75
C GLU A 134 16.80 -5.81 22.18
N LEU A 135 16.58 -7.13 22.25
CA LEU A 135 15.29 -7.74 22.64
C LEU A 135 15.19 -8.03 24.15
N GLY A 136 16.23 -7.73 24.93
CA GLY A 136 16.34 -8.14 26.33
C GLY A 136 16.59 -9.63 26.54
N GLU A 137 16.79 -10.04 27.80
CA GLU A 137 17.18 -11.42 28.15
C GLU A 137 16.04 -12.43 27.90
N ALA A 138 14.80 -11.97 28.03
CA ALA A 138 13.59 -12.77 27.84
C ALA A 138 13.12 -12.86 26.37
N GLY A 139 13.62 -11.99 25.50
CA GLY A 139 13.13 -11.77 24.15
C GLY A 139 13.60 -12.80 23.13
N GLY A 140 12.75 -13.09 22.15
CA GLY A 140 13.08 -13.96 21.03
C GLY A 140 12.38 -13.57 19.73
N VAL A 141 12.81 -14.21 18.66
CA VAL A 141 12.27 -14.06 17.31
C VAL A 141 11.83 -15.42 16.78
N VAL A 142 10.71 -15.46 16.08
CA VAL A 142 10.26 -16.62 15.30
C VAL A 142 10.11 -16.17 13.85
N PHE A 143 10.70 -16.92 12.92
CA PHE A 143 10.57 -16.61 11.51
C PHE A 143 9.33 -17.27 10.90
N PHE A 144 8.56 -16.54 10.09
CA PHE A 144 7.39 -17.11 9.40
C PHE A 144 7.73 -18.35 8.57
N ALA A 145 8.92 -18.36 7.96
CA ALA A 145 9.40 -19.50 7.15
C ALA A 145 9.67 -20.77 7.98
N ASP A 146 9.84 -20.64 9.29
CA ASP A 146 10.15 -21.75 10.19
C ASP A 146 8.93 -22.25 10.98
N ILE A 147 7.74 -21.69 10.72
CA ILE A 147 6.49 -22.15 11.34
C ILE A 147 5.99 -23.37 10.57
N ASP A 148 5.87 -24.49 11.28
CA ASP A 148 5.30 -25.73 10.79
C ASP A 148 3.95 -26.00 11.48
N ALA A 149 3.04 -26.68 10.77
CA ALA A 149 1.74 -27.07 11.26
C ALA A 149 1.74 -28.57 11.60
N ASP A 150 1.69 -28.88 12.89
CA ASP A 150 1.37 -30.21 13.38
C ASP A 150 -0.15 -30.41 13.34
N ILE A 151 -0.64 -30.81 12.17
CA ILE A 151 -2.06 -31.05 11.89
C ILE A 151 -2.64 -32.12 12.82
N GLN A 152 -1.83 -33.12 13.20
CA GLN A 152 -2.30 -34.23 14.04
C GLN A 152 -2.64 -33.77 15.46
N ASN A 153 -1.79 -32.90 16.01
CA ASN A 153 -1.98 -32.36 17.35
C ASN A 153 -2.68 -31.00 17.37
N GLN A 154 -3.02 -30.45 16.20
CA GLN A 154 -3.58 -29.11 16.01
C GLN A 154 -2.69 -28.01 16.61
N LYS A 155 -1.38 -28.10 16.39
CA LYS A 155 -0.39 -27.16 16.93
C LYS A 155 0.41 -26.52 15.82
N LEU A 156 0.81 -25.28 16.03
CA LEU A 156 1.88 -24.66 15.27
C LEU A 156 3.19 -24.83 16.06
N ILE A 157 4.26 -25.21 15.38
CA ILE A 157 5.58 -25.44 15.97
C ILE A 157 6.58 -24.58 15.22
N ALA A 158 7.41 -23.84 15.95
CA ALA A 158 8.48 -23.06 15.35
C ALA A 158 9.71 -23.01 16.28
N PRO A 159 10.93 -22.93 15.74
CA PRO A 159 12.11 -22.58 16.51
C PRO A 159 12.04 -21.11 16.96
N GLN A 160 12.33 -20.88 18.23
CA GLN A 160 12.50 -19.54 18.78
C GLN A 160 14.00 -19.20 18.84
N TYR A 161 14.38 -18.09 18.23
CA TYR A 161 15.74 -17.57 18.20
C TYR A 161 15.91 -16.48 19.24
N ARG A 162 16.66 -16.76 20.30
CA ARG A 162 16.93 -15.81 21.39
C ARG A 162 18.35 -15.25 21.24
N PRO A 163 18.53 -13.93 21.07
CA PRO A 163 19.85 -13.31 20.90
C PRO A 163 20.89 -13.77 21.93
N VAL A 164 20.50 -13.84 23.20
CA VAL A 164 21.37 -14.27 24.31
C VAL A 164 21.84 -15.72 24.15
N ASP A 165 20.94 -16.62 23.76
CA ASP A 165 21.28 -18.03 23.58
C ASP A 165 22.14 -18.27 22.34
N LEU A 166 21.91 -17.50 21.26
CA LEU A 166 22.75 -17.50 20.08
C LEU A 166 24.17 -17.03 20.40
N CYS A 167 24.31 -15.89 21.11
CA CYS A 167 25.61 -15.40 21.57
C CYS A 167 26.34 -16.46 22.42
N ARG A 168 25.64 -17.09 23.38
CA ARG A 168 26.22 -18.14 24.23
C ARG A 168 26.72 -19.32 23.40
N ARG A 169 25.92 -19.81 22.45
CA ARG A 169 26.29 -20.92 21.56
C ARG A 169 27.49 -20.59 20.66
N LEU A 170 27.61 -19.34 20.23
CA LEU A 170 28.71 -18.87 19.38
C LEU A 170 29.94 -18.40 20.18
N SER A 171 29.90 -18.45 21.52
CA SER A 171 30.94 -17.91 22.41
C SER A 171 31.20 -16.41 22.16
N LEU A 172 30.13 -15.65 21.92
CA LEU A 172 30.15 -14.20 21.74
C LEU A 172 29.59 -13.49 22.99
N LYS A 173 29.94 -12.21 23.13
CA LYS A 173 29.41 -11.36 24.22
C LYS A 173 27.92 -11.08 24.01
N PRO A 174 27.01 -11.38 24.96
CA PRO A 174 25.58 -11.19 24.78
C PRO A 174 25.18 -9.76 24.39
N GLU A 175 25.88 -8.75 24.90
CA GLU A 175 25.49 -7.34 24.76
C GLU A 175 25.71 -6.78 23.35
N ARG A 176 26.71 -7.29 22.61
CA ARG A 176 27.12 -6.74 21.30
C ARG A 176 27.49 -7.81 20.27
N GLY A 177 27.45 -9.09 20.64
CA GLY A 177 27.97 -10.17 19.81
C GLY A 177 27.26 -10.30 18.47
N LEU A 178 25.92 -10.32 18.47
CA LEU A 178 25.14 -10.36 17.22
C LEU A 178 25.20 -9.06 16.43
N GLN A 179 25.31 -7.92 17.12
CA GLN A 179 25.50 -6.60 16.48
C GLN A 179 26.81 -6.53 15.70
N GLN A 180 27.92 -6.95 16.32
CA GLN A 180 29.22 -7.05 15.66
C GLN A 180 29.19 -8.09 14.54
N LEU A 181 28.51 -9.22 14.74
CA LEU A 181 28.39 -10.26 13.71
C LEU A 181 27.65 -9.74 12.48
N ALA A 182 26.54 -9.03 12.67
CA ALA A 182 25.76 -8.44 11.58
C ALA A 182 26.57 -7.38 10.82
N PHE A 183 27.37 -6.57 11.53
CA PHE A 183 28.28 -5.62 10.89
C PHE A 183 29.36 -6.29 10.04
N GLU A 184 29.95 -7.39 10.50
CA GLU A 184 30.95 -8.14 9.70
C GLU A 184 30.32 -8.72 8.43
N VAL A 185 29.10 -9.27 8.54
CA VAL A 185 28.35 -9.83 7.40
C VAL A 185 27.89 -8.74 6.43
N SER A 186 27.48 -7.56 6.92
CA SER A 186 27.05 -6.46 6.05
C SER A 186 28.20 -5.91 5.21
N ARG A 187 29.43 -5.94 5.74
CA ARG A 187 30.64 -5.52 5.02
C ARG A 187 31.17 -6.56 4.05
N ASP A 188 31.05 -7.84 4.40
CA ASP A 188 31.51 -8.95 3.56
C ASP A 188 30.43 -10.06 3.53
N PRO A 189 29.46 -9.95 2.59
CA PRO A 189 28.37 -10.92 2.48
C PRO A 189 28.80 -12.34 2.10
N HIS A 190 30.08 -12.54 1.77
CA HIS A 190 30.63 -13.85 1.40
C HIS A 190 31.24 -14.60 2.59
N LEU A 191 31.23 -14.01 3.79
CA LEU A 191 31.71 -14.67 4.99
C LEU A 191 30.88 -15.89 5.36
N THR A 192 31.59 -16.97 5.72
CA THR A 192 30.97 -18.04 6.50
C THR A 192 30.71 -17.55 7.93
N VAL A 193 29.71 -18.13 8.59
CA VAL A 193 29.38 -17.82 9.99
C VAL A 193 30.61 -17.98 10.90
N GLN A 194 31.43 -19.01 10.68
CA GLN A 194 32.64 -19.24 11.48
C GLN A 194 33.68 -18.11 11.29
N GLN A 195 33.90 -17.65 10.05
CA GLN A 195 34.82 -16.55 9.79
C GLN A 195 34.34 -15.24 10.42
N ALA A 196 33.04 -14.94 10.31
CA ALA A 196 32.46 -13.75 10.92
C ALA A 196 32.59 -13.80 12.46
N VAL A 197 32.29 -14.95 13.09
CA VAL A 197 32.48 -15.15 14.54
C VAL A 197 33.93 -14.92 14.98
N GLU A 198 34.91 -15.39 14.22
CA GLU A 198 36.32 -15.18 14.55
C GLU A 198 36.74 -13.70 14.43
N ARG A 199 36.23 -12.96 13.44
CA ARG A 199 36.44 -11.50 13.36
C ARG A 199 35.84 -10.75 14.54
N VAL A 200 34.63 -11.15 14.96
CA VAL A 200 33.96 -10.60 16.16
C VAL A 200 34.79 -10.86 17.42
N LYS A 201 35.32 -12.08 17.62
CA LYS A 201 36.15 -12.41 18.78
C LYS A 201 37.45 -11.60 18.83
N ARG A 202 38.00 -11.24 17.67
CA ARG A 202 39.15 -10.32 17.54
C ARG A 202 38.78 -8.85 17.71
N ASN A 203 37.48 -8.55 17.85
CA ASN A 203 36.91 -7.22 18.00
C ASN A 203 37.24 -6.28 16.82
N GLU A 204 37.41 -6.84 15.62
CA GLU A 204 37.83 -6.10 14.41
C GLU A 204 36.87 -4.95 14.07
N ALA A 205 35.56 -5.19 14.18
CA ALA A 205 34.50 -4.19 14.01
C ALA A 205 34.75 -2.88 14.79
N VAL A 206 35.10 -2.99 16.08
CA VAL A 206 35.27 -1.81 16.95
C VAL A 206 36.69 -1.25 16.84
N SER A 207 37.71 -2.10 16.72
CA SER A 207 39.10 -1.65 16.72
C SER A 207 39.56 -1.04 15.41
N ALA A 208 39.08 -1.55 14.27
CA ALA A 208 39.49 -1.10 12.94
C ALA A 208 38.46 -0.20 12.26
N PHE A 209 37.17 -0.35 12.60
CA PHE A 209 36.05 0.29 11.89
C PHE A 209 35.06 0.96 12.84
N GLY A 210 35.53 1.46 13.99
CA GLY A 210 34.67 1.95 15.07
C GLY A 210 33.64 3.02 14.66
N VAL A 211 33.97 3.89 13.70
CA VAL A 211 33.04 4.90 13.17
C VAL A 211 31.93 4.21 12.35
N GLU A 212 32.31 3.43 11.34
CA GLU A 212 31.37 2.71 10.47
C GLU A 212 30.48 1.74 11.25
N TYR A 213 31.04 1.10 12.28
CA TYR A 213 30.30 0.25 13.21
C TYR A 213 29.27 1.06 14.02
N SER A 214 29.65 2.24 14.50
CA SER A 214 28.73 3.10 15.25
C SER A 214 27.58 3.59 14.36
N ASP A 215 27.89 4.01 13.13
CA ASP A 215 26.89 4.43 12.13
C ASP A 215 25.93 3.28 11.76
N PHE A 216 26.46 2.05 11.66
CA PHE A 216 25.66 0.85 11.40
C PHE A 216 24.72 0.53 12.57
N ILE A 217 25.21 0.60 13.81
CA ILE A 217 24.43 0.23 15.00
C ILE A 217 23.38 1.27 15.37
N GLU A 218 23.59 2.55 15.02
CA GLU A 218 22.62 3.63 15.28
C GLU A 218 21.20 3.27 14.81
N GLN A 219 21.08 2.52 13.70
CA GLN A 219 19.81 2.06 13.12
C GLN A 219 19.03 1.07 14.02
N TYR A 220 19.68 0.47 15.03
CA TYR A 220 19.09 -0.58 15.87
C TYR A 220 18.89 -0.16 17.34
N LEU A 221 19.32 1.04 17.74
CA LEU A 221 19.36 1.46 19.16
C LEU A 221 18.03 2.01 19.69
N SER A 222 17.23 2.65 18.84
CA SER A 222 15.92 3.22 19.21
C SER A 222 15.06 3.47 17.98
N PRO A 223 13.72 3.48 18.12
CA PRO A 223 12.84 3.89 17.03
C PRO A 223 13.18 5.29 16.50
N GLU A 224 13.03 5.49 15.19
CA GLU A 224 13.56 6.65 14.47
C GLU A 224 12.83 7.96 14.78
N VAL A 225 11.60 7.90 15.31
CA VAL A 225 10.74 9.06 15.60
C VAL A 225 10.35 9.11 17.06
N ALA A 226 10.14 10.32 17.58
CA ALA A 226 9.69 10.55 18.96
C ALA A 226 8.39 9.78 19.28
N SER A 227 8.43 9.03 20.38
CA SER A 227 7.29 8.29 20.94
C SER A 227 6.03 9.14 21.21
N GLU A 228 6.16 10.47 21.28
CA GLU A 228 5.05 11.41 21.46
C GLU A 228 4.02 11.33 20.31
N LEU A 229 4.43 10.91 19.12
CA LEU A 229 3.54 10.73 17.95
C LEU A 229 2.76 9.41 17.96
N GLU A 230 3.02 8.48 18.89
CA GLU A 230 2.25 7.23 18.99
C GLU A 230 0.77 7.47 19.35
N LYS A 231 0.44 8.63 19.94
CA LYS A 231 -0.94 9.01 20.30
C LYS A 231 -1.61 9.90 19.27
N ASP A 232 -0.89 10.27 18.22
CA ASP A 232 -1.34 11.18 17.17
C ASP A 232 -2.28 10.43 16.19
N PRO A 233 -3.28 11.11 15.57
CA PRO A 233 -4.05 10.54 14.47
C PRO A 233 -3.22 10.04 13.28
N ILE A 234 -1.91 10.35 13.23
CA ILE A 234 -0.95 9.74 12.29
C ILE A 234 -1.11 8.20 12.23
N THR A 235 -1.42 7.58 13.36
CA THR A 235 -1.61 6.13 13.49
C THR A 235 -2.82 5.59 12.74
N LYS A 236 -3.74 6.45 12.29
CA LYS A 236 -4.94 6.08 11.52
C LYS A 236 -4.74 6.21 10.00
N LEU A 237 -3.64 6.82 9.56
CA LEU A 237 -3.34 7.04 8.15
C LEU A 237 -2.98 5.72 7.44
N ASP A 238 -2.99 5.75 6.11
CA ASP A 238 -2.32 4.75 5.27
C ASP A 238 -0.79 4.87 5.49
N PRO A 239 -0.03 3.76 5.51
CA PRO A 239 1.43 3.80 5.72
C PRO A 239 2.19 4.80 4.84
N ARG A 240 1.85 4.91 3.55
CA ARG A 240 2.55 5.81 2.63
C ARG A 240 2.12 7.27 2.81
N ILE A 241 0.85 7.49 3.20
CA ILE A 241 0.33 8.82 3.51
C ILE A 241 0.95 9.31 4.82
N SER A 242 1.06 8.42 5.82
CA SER A 242 1.78 8.68 7.07
C SER A 242 3.24 9.08 6.80
N GLU A 243 3.94 8.33 5.94
CA GLU A 243 5.33 8.64 5.62
C GLU A 243 5.47 10.04 4.99
N LEU A 244 4.57 10.38 4.07
CA LEU A 244 4.52 11.71 3.45
C LEU A 244 4.27 12.82 4.49
N VAL A 245 3.28 12.64 5.37
CA VAL A 245 2.94 13.59 6.44
C VAL A 245 4.13 13.77 7.39
N LEU A 246 4.67 12.68 7.94
CA LEU A 246 5.78 12.70 8.88
C LEU A 246 7.02 13.35 8.28
N ARG A 247 7.34 13.08 7.01
CA ARG A 247 8.42 13.78 6.29
C ARG A 247 8.15 15.26 6.18
N SER A 248 6.94 15.64 5.79
CA SER A 248 6.58 17.04 5.65
C SER A 248 6.77 17.81 6.96
N LEU A 249 6.31 17.23 8.08
CA LEU A 249 6.43 17.82 9.42
C LEU A 249 7.88 17.84 9.93
N ARG A 250 8.69 16.83 9.60
CA ARG A 250 10.13 16.82 9.91
C ARG A 250 10.88 17.92 9.17
N ILE A 251 10.64 18.07 7.87
CA ILE A 251 11.31 19.08 7.05
C ILE A 251 10.95 20.50 7.53
N SER A 252 9.73 20.71 8.03
CA SER A 252 9.34 22.01 8.61
C SER A 252 9.81 22.23 10.06
N GLY A 253 10.45 21.24 10.69
CA GLY A 253 10.88 21.31 12.08
C GLY A 253 9.73 21.23 13.10
N VAL A 254 8.52 20.86 12.67
CA VAL A 254 7.36 20.65 13.56
C VAL A 254 7.54 19.37 14.38
N VAL A 255 8.12 18.33 13.77
CA VAL A 255 8.47 17.07 14.45
C VAL A 255 9.99 16.95 14.54
N THR A 256 10.50 16.77 15.76
CA THR A 256 11.92 16.49 16.00
C THR A 256 12.22 14.98 15.93
N PRO A 257 13.43 14.59 15.49
CA PRO A 257 13.91 13.21 15.63
C PRO A 257 13.94 12.78 17.10
N ALA A 258 13.91 11.47 17.35
CA ALA A 258 14.11 10.95 18.70
C ALA A 258 15.46 11.45 19.29
N ALA A 259 15.48 11.73 20.60
CA ALA A 259 16.67 12.20 21.29
C ALA A 259 17.82 11.18 21.16
N GLY A 260 18.95 11.62 20.58
CA GLY A 260 20.14 10.79 20.38
C GLY A 260 20.54 10.58 18.92
N ILE A 261 19.67 10.91 17.96
CA ILE A 261 20.01 10.88 16.53
C ILE A 261 20.86 12.11 16.19
N ASN A 262 22.04 11.90 15.62
CA ASN A 262 22.96 12.98 15.29
C ASN A 262 22.34 13.92 14.23
N PRO A 263 22.22 15.24 14.48
CA PRO A 263 21.73 16.20 13.48
C PRO A 263 22.62 16.24 12.22
N ALA A 264 23.88 15.82 12.35
CA ALA A 264 24.84 15.72 11.25
C ALA A 264 24.59 14.53 10.31
N ALA A 265 23.81 13.53 10.74
CA ALA A 265 23.35 12.40 9.93
C ALA A 265 22.04 12.70 9.18
N GLN A 266 21.42 13.86 9.40
CA GLN A 266 20.38 14.36 8.50
C GLN A 266 21.01 14.63 7.15
N ASP A 267 20.63 13.82 6.17
CA ASP A 267 21.10 13.94 4.80
C ASP A 267 20.80 15.37 4.30
N ARG A 268 21.82 16.09 3.83
CA ARG A 268 21.70 17.49 3.36
C ARG A 268 20.73 17.63 2.16
N ASN A 269 20.26 16.50 1.62
CA ASN A 269 19.25 16.39 0.56
C ASN A 269 17.80 16.24 1.07
N GLU A 270 17.53 16.29 2.38
CA GLU A 270 16.20 16.08 2.97
C GLU A 270 15.16 17.17 2.62
N HIS A 271 15.53 18.18 1.82
CA HIS A 271 14.63 19.28 1.47
C HIS A 271 13.54 18.93 0.43
N SER A 272 13.65 17.81 -0.30
CA SER A 272 12.63 17.40 -1.28
C SER A 272 11.62 16.42 -0.68
N LEU A 273 10.34 16.79 -0.69
CA LEU A 273 9.26 15.89 -0.28
C LEU A 273 8.97 14.88 -1.39
N GLU A 274 9.07 13.59 -1.07
CA GLU A 274 8.87 12.48 -2.01
C GLU A 274 7.62 11.69 -1.64
N MET A 275 6.76 11.38 -2.63
CA MET A 275 5.62 10.47 -2.46
C MET A 275 5.87 9.18 -3.23
N TYR A 276 5.91 8.05 -2.51
CA TYR A 276 6.07 6.72 -3.09
C TYR A 276 4.70 6.11 -3.38
N LEU A 277 4.18 6.39 -4.58
CA LEU A 277 2.85 5.92 -4.97
C LEU A 277 2.80 4.38 -5.07
N PRO A 278 1.68 3.74 -4.69
CA PRO A 278 1.48 2.31 -4.89
C PRO A 278 1.76 1.87 -6.35
N PHE A 279 2.43 0.73 -6.51
CA PHE A 279 2.80 0.24 -7.83
C PHE A 279 1.61 -0.44 -8.50
N LEU A 280 0.91 0.27 -9.38
CA LEU A 280 -0.29 -0.23 -10.06
C LEU A 280 0.06 -1.23 -11.17
N LEU A 281 -0.79 -2.25 -11.35
CA LEU A 281 -0.75 -3.13 -12.51
C LEU A 281 -1.43 -2.43 -13.69
N ASP A 282 -0.67 -1.63 -14.42
CA ASP A 282 -1.16 -0.87 -15.56
C ASP A 282 -0.32 -1.11 -16.83
N CYS A 283 -0.84 -0.73 -17.99
CA CYS A 283 -0.14 -0.97 -19.24
C CYS A 283 1.15 -0.12 -19.36
N PRO A 284 2.34 -0.74 -19.52
CA PRO A 284 3.62 -0.02 -19.56
C PRO A 284 3.81 0.82 -20.83
N SER A 285 3.06 0.58 -21.91
CA SER A 285 3.10 1.37 -23.15
C SER A 285 2.21 2.62 -23.10
N ARG A 286 1.34 2.74 -22.09
CA ARG A 286 0.50 3.91 -21.84
C ARG A 286 1.13 4.80 -20.77
N THR A 287 0.73 6.08 -20.74
CA THR A 287 1.08 6.98 -19.63
C THR A 287 0.66 6.37 -18.29
N SER A 288 1.34 6.70 -17.20
CA SER A 288 1.01 6.23 -15.85
C SER A 288 -0.49 6.37 -15.52
N ALA A 289 -1.10 5.34 -14.93
CA ALA A 289 -2.50 5.40 -14.49
C ALA A 289 -2.76 6.52 -13.45
N TRP A 290 -1.72 6.89 -12.69
CA TRP A 290 -1.72 8.02 -11.76
C TRP A 290 -1.97 9.40 -12.39
N GLU A 291 -1.81 9.55 -13.71
CA GLU A 291 -1.80 10.87 -14.33
C GLU A 291 -3.17 11.55 -14.34
N ALA A 292 -4.25 10.81 -14.57
CA ALA A 292 -5.61 11.37 -14.65
C ALA A 292 -6.05 12.02 -13.33
N SER A 293 -5.66 11.43 -12.20
CA SER A 293 -6.02 11.92 -10.85
C SER A 293 -4.99 12.88 -10.23
N LYS A 294 -4.01 13.37 -11.01
CA LYS A 294 -2.99 14.33 -10.54
C LYS A 294 -3.59 15.55 -9.83
N PRO A 295 -4.67 16.20 -10.32
CA PRO A 295 -5.25 17.37 -9.64
C PRO A 295 -5.75 17.09 -8.22
N VAL A 296 -6.23 15.87 -7.95
CA VAL A 296 -6.68 15.47 -6.61
C VAL A 296 -5.48 15.35 -5.66
N ARG A 297 -4.35 14.82 -6.16
CA ARG A 297 -3.11 14.73 -5.37
C ARG A 297 -2.46 16.09 -5.17
N GLU A 298 -2.51 16.98 -6.16
CA GLU A 298 -2.08 18.38 -6.00
C GLU A 298 -2.82 19.06 -4.84
N LEU A 299 -4.15 18.91 -4.77
CA LEU A 299 -4.95 19.42 -3.65
C LEU A 299 -4.60 18.73 -2.32
N ALA A 300 -4.36 17.42 -2.33
CA ALA A 300 -3.96 16.67 -1.14
C ALA A 300 -2.62 17.16 -0.57
N TYR A 301 -1.62 17.35 -1.44
CA TYR A 301 -0.32 17.91 -1.05
C TYR A 301 -0.43 19.37 -0.62
N ALA A 302 -1.30 20.15 -1.26
CA ALA A 302 -1.54 21.54 -0.88
C ALA A 302 -2.14 21.63 0.54
N ALA A 303 -3.08 20.75 0.89
CA ALA A 303 -3.65 20.67 2.22
C ALA A 303 -2.61 20.37 3.32
N LEU A 304 -1.51 19.68 3.01
CA LEU A 304 -0.40 19.48 3.97
C LEU A 304 0.28 20.78 4.38
N GLN A 305 0.27 21.80 3.51
CA GLN A 305 0.92 23.09 3.79
C GLN A 305 0.29 23.78 5.00
N SER A 306 -1.02 23.59 5.20
CA SER A 306 -1.74 24.14 6.35
C SER A 306 -1.14 23.64 7.67
N ILE A 307 -0.81 22.34 7.76
CA ILE A 307 -0.24 21.75 8.99
C ILE A 307 1.26 22.05 9.10
N ARG A 308 1.94 22.03 7.97
CA ARG A 308 3.38 22.26 7.88
C ARG A 308 3.77 23.69 8.27
N GLY A 309 2.88 24.67 8.10
CA GLY A 309 3.12 26.09 8.36
C GLY A 309 4.13 26.74 7.39
N SER A 310 4.52 26.05 6.31
CA SER A 310 5.46 26.55 5.30
C SER A 310 5.09 26.02 3.90
N ASN A 311 5.49 26.77 2.87
CA ASN A 311 5.21 26.43 1.48
C ASN A 311 5.91 25.13 1.06
N ILE A 312 5.19 24.26 0.36
CA ILE A 312 5.74 23.09 -0.33
C ILE A 312 5.81 23.46 -1.81
N PRO A 313 6.98 23.68 -2.42
CA PRO A 313 7.05 24.10 -3.82
C PRO A 313 6.65 22.99 -4.79
N PHE A 314 7.06 21.75 -4.50
CA PHE A 314 6.75 20.59 -5.30
C PHE A 314 6.82 19.31 -4.44
N VAL A 315 6.15 18.26 -4.90
CA VAL A 315 6.33 16.88 -4.42
C VAL A 315 6.88 16.03 -5.56
N SER A 316 7.91 15.23 -5.29
CA SER A 316 8.47 14.27 -6.22
C SER A 316 7.71 12.93 -6.13
N GLU A 317 6.87 12.63 -7.12
CA GLU A 317 6.16 11.37 -7.21
C GLU A 317 7.05 10.25 -7.78
N MET A 318 7.36 9.27 -6.92
CA MET A 318 8.05 8.04 -7.28
C MET A 318 7.02 7.01 -7.75
N ARG A 319 6.91 6.88 -9.08
CA ARG A 319 5.96 5.99 -9.76
C ARG A 319 6.67 4.82 -10.46
N ARG A 320 6.33 4.53 -11.72
CA ARG A 320 7.11 3.64 -12.59
C ARG A 320 8.51 4.23 -12.83
N LEU A 321 9.57 3.55 -12.37
CA LEU A 321 10.96 3.96 -12.55
C LEU A 321 11.74 2.91 -13.36
N GLN A 322 12.41 3.32 -14.43
CA GLN A 322 13.28 2.44 -15.22
C GLN A 322 14.71 2.39 -14.68
N SER A 323 15.15 3.50 -14.10
CA SER A 323 16.47 3.75 -13.54
C SER A 323 16.36 4.66 -12.31
N VAL A 324 17.47 4.88 -11.63
CA VAL A 324 17.53 5.87 -10.55
C VAL A 324 17.12 7.24 -11.10
N SER A 325 16.17 7.88 -10.44
CA SER A 325 15.53 9.13 -10.86
C SER A 325 15.03 9.92 -9.65
N SER A 326 14.79 11.22 -9.84
CA SER A 326 14.17 12.13 -8.86
C SER A 326 12.63 12.11 -8.90
N GLY A 327 12.03 11.25 -9.73
CA GLY A 327 10.58 11.11 -9.86
C GLY A 327 9.93 12.17 -10.75
N LEU A 328 8.60 12.14 -10.84
CA LEU A 328 7.84 13.19 -11.50
C LEU A 328 7.62 14.34 -10.52
N LYS A 329 8.04 15.55 -10.87
CA LYS A 329 7.74 16.74 -10.06
C LYS A 329 6.29 17.16 -10.26
N VAL A 330 5.57 17.31 -9.16
CA VAL A 330 4.22 17.87 -9.08
C VAL A 330 4.32 19.19 -8.35
N ASP A 331 4.07 20.30 -9.07
CA ASP A 331 4.02 21.63 -8.48
C ASP A 331 2.79 21.74 -7.58
N ILE A 332 2.96 22.32 -6.39
CA ILE A 332 1.87 22.42 -5.42
C ILE A 332 1.27 23.83 -5.46
N PRO A 333 -0.06 23.94 -5.58
CA PRO A 333 -0.74 25.22 -5.48
C PRO A 333 -0.46 25.93 -4.14
N PRO A 334 -0.40 27.28 -4.11
CA PRO A 334 -0.23 28.03 -2.88
C PRO A 334 -1.42 27.83 -1.93
N ILE A 335 -1.20 28.08 -0.63
CA ILE A 335 -2.24 27.95 0.42
C ILE A 335 -3.52 28.73 0.08
N SER A 336 -3.38 29.90 -0.57
CA SER A 336 -4.50 30.75 -0.96
C SER A 336 -5.46 30.11 -1.97
N GLU A 337 -5.03 29.10 -2.72
CA GLU A 337 -5.86 28.42 -3.75
C GLU A 337 -6.57 27.17 -3.21
N ILE A 338 -6.22 26.71 -2.00
CA ILE A 338 -6.76 25.45 -1.43
C ILE A 338 -8.28 25.48 -1.35
N ASP A 339 -8.87 26.60 -0.91
CA ASP A 339 -10.32 26.74 -0.77
C ASP A 339 -11.04 26.72 -2.11
N GLU A 340 -10.51 27.40 -3.13
CA GLU A 340 -11.09 27.43 -4.48
C GLU A 340 -11.01 26.04 -5.15
N LEU A 341 -9.87 25.36 -5.02
CA LEU A 341 -9.69 24.01 -5.52
C LEU A 341 -10.60 23.01 -4.79
N SER A 342 -10.75 23.16 -3.48
CA SER A 342 -11.67 22.35 -2.67
C SER A 342 -13.12 22.58 -3.10
N ALA A 343 -13.53 23.83 -3.31
CA ALA A 343 -14.87 24.19 -3.79
C ALA A 343 -15.13 23.62 -5.19
N THR A 344 -14.15 23.68 -6.08
CA THR A 344 -14.24 23.13 -7.43
C THR A 344 -14.45 21.62 -7.42
N LEU A 345 -13.66 20.89 -6.62
CA LEU A 345 -13.83 19.44 -6.48
C LEU A 345 -15.18 19.09 -5.83
N LEU A 346 -15.57 19.81 -4.78
CA LEU A 346 -16.85 19.60 -4.11
C LEU A 346 -18.04 19.85 -5.05
N ALA A 347 -18.00 20.92 -5.85
CA ALA A 347 -19.03 21.22 -6.84
C ALA A 347 -19.11 20.11 -7.92
N LEU A 348 -17.96 19.60 -8.37
CA LEU A 348 -17.92 18.48 -9.32
C LEU A 348 -18.55 17.21 -8.72
N LEU A 349 -18.20 16.85 -7.48
CA LEU A 349 -18.78 15.70 -6.79
C LEU A 349 -20.31 15.85 -6.65
N SER A 350 -20.77 17.02 -6.23
CA SER A 350 -22.21 17.32 -6.09
C SER A 350 -22.95 17.22 -7.43
N ARG A 351 -22.35 17.70 -8.54
CA ARG A 351 -22.93 17.56 -9.88
C ARG A 351 -23.03 16.10 -10.32
N ILE A 352 -21.98 15.31 -10.08
CA ILE A 352 -22.00 13.88 -10.40
C ILE A 352 -23.11 13.19 -9.60
N GLU A 353 -23.20 13.47 -8.30
CA GLU A 353 -24.17 12.84 -7.41
C GLU A 353 -25.62 13.16 -7.79
N ALA A 354 -25.90 14.41 -8.18
CA ALA A 354 -27.24 14.84 -8.58
C ALA A 354 -27.77 14.12 -9.84
N ASP A 355 -26.87 13.72 -10.74
CA ASP A 355 -27.22 13.11 -12.03
C ASP A 355 -27.24 11.56 -11.99
N LEU A 356 -26.79 10.94 -10.89
CA LEU A 356 -26.70 9.49 -10.78
C LEU A 356 -27.90 8.86 -10.07
N SER A 357 -28.41 7.77 -10.66
CA SER A 357 -29.44 6.94 -10.00
C SER A 357 -28.85 6.03 -8.90
N ARG A 358 -27.53 5.84 -8.92
CA ARG A 358 -26.75 5.01 -8.01
C ARG A 358 -25.56 5.79 -7.47
N PRO A 359 -25.68 6.41 -6.28
CA PRO A 359 -24.66 7.30 -5.72
C PRO A 359 -23.29 6.63 -5.53
N GLU A 360 -23.23 5.31 -5.35
CA GLU A 360 -21.99 4.55 -5.20
C GLU A 360 -21.07 4.63 -6.43
N LEU A 361 -21.63 4.95 -7.61
CA LEU A 361 -20.88 5.04 -8.86
C LEU A 361 -20.14 6.37 -9.03
N ILE A 362 -20.38 7.35 -8.14
CA ILE A 362 -19.79 8.69 -8.17
C ILE A 362 -18.27 8.66 -8.42
N TRP A 363 -17.56 7.77 -7.74
CA TRP A 363 -16.11 7.67 -7.81
C TRP A 363 -15.60 7.11 -9.15
N ILE A 364 -16.35 6.17 -9.74
CA ILE A 364 -16.00 5.61 -11.06
C ILE A 364 -16.29 6.65 -12.15
N VAL A 365 -17.42 7.35 -12.05
CA VAL A 365 -17.77 8.44 -12.97
C VAL A 365 -16.76 9.58 -12.88
N LEU A 366 -16.30 9.92 -11.67
CA LEU A 366 -15.21 10.88 -11.49
C LEU A 366 -13.92 10.41 -12.19
N ALA A 367 -13.55 9.14 -12.07
CA ALA A 367 -12.36 8.60 -12.73
C ALA A 367 -12.49 8.65 -14.27
N ILE A 368 -13.67 8.36 -14.82
CA ILE A 368 -13.97 8.50 -16.26
C ILE A 368 -13.83 9.97 -16.67
N TYR A 369 -14.45 10.88 -15.93
CA TYR A 369 -14.39 12.31 -16.21
C TYR A 369 -12.94 12.83 -16.18
N GLN A 370 -12.13 12.41 -15.20
CA GLN A 370 -10.72 12.76 -15.11
C GLN A 370 -9.89 12.26 -16.30
N ASP A 371 -10.15 11.04 -16.78
CA ASP A 371 -9.52 10.50 -17.99
C ASP A 371 -9.90 11.32 -19.24
N ILE A 372 -11.18 11.70 -19.37
CA ILE A 372 -11.67 12.56 -20.45
C ILE A 372 -10.99 13.94 -20.39
N THR A 373 -11.00 14.61 -19.24
CA THR A 373 -10.36 15.93 -19.08
C THR A 373 -8.86 15.86 -19.37
N MET A 374 -8.18 14.78 -18.96
CA MET A 374 -6.77 14.55 -19.28
C MET A 374 -6.55 14.41 -20.79
N ALA A 375 -7.39 13.64 -21.49
CA ALA A 375 -7.29 13.47 -22.93
C ALA A 375 -7.50 14.81 -23.68
N ILE A 376 -8.50 15.59 -23.26
CA ILE A 376 -8.78 16.94 -23.81
C ILE A 376 -7.58 17.85 -23.62
N LYS A 377 -7.04 17.96 -22.40
CA LYS A 377 -5.90 18.85 -22.08
C LYS A 377 -4.64 18.53 -22.88
N ARG A 378 -4.44 17.26 -23.27
CA ARG A 378 -3.32 16.85 -24.12
C ARG A 378 -3.50 17.21 -25.59
N GLY A 379 -4.73 17.47 -26.03
CA GLY A 379 -5.08 17.79 -27.43
C GLY A 379 -4.76 16.66 -28.42
N ARG A 380 -4.38 15.46 -27.96
CA ARG A 380 -4.01 14.30 -28.77
C ARG A 380 -4.43 13.02 -28.05
N GLY A 381 -5.10 12.13 -28.78
CA GLY A 381 -5.56 10.83 -28.30
C GLY A 381 -7.04 10.81 -27.93
N TYR A 382 -7.52 9.60 -27.63
CA TYR A 382 -8.90 9.33 -27.23
C TYR A 382 -8.93 8.94 -25.75
N ALA A 383 -9.99 9.31 -25.04
CA ALA A 383 -10.19 8.91 -23.65
C ALA A 383 -10.37 7.39 -23.58
N LEU A 384 -9.47 6.70 -22.87
CA LEU A 384 -9.51 5.23 -22.77
C LEU A 384 -10.80 4.75 -22.11
N SER A 385 -11.30 5.53 -21.14
CA SER A 385 -12.57 5.30 -20.47
C SER A 385 -13.74 5.18 -21.44
N LEU A 386 -13.83 6.06 -22.46
CA LEU A 386 -14.86 6.01 -23.49
C LEU A 386 -14.70 4.78 -24.40
N GLU A 387 -13.46 4.36 -24.65
CA GLU A 387 -13.19 3.15 -25.45
C GLU A 387 -13.68 1.91 -24.71
N VAL A 388 -13.34 1.80 -23.43
CA VAL A 388 -13.79 0.71 -22.55
C VAL A 388 -15.31 0.67 -22.42
N LEU A 389 -15.97 1.81 -22.21
CA LEU A 389 -17.43 1.91 -22.19
C LEU A 389 -18.05 1.49 -23.54
N GLY A 390 -17.43 1.87 -24.66
CA GLY A 390 -17.85 1.47 -26.00
C GLY A 390 -17.66 -0.02 -26.28
N GLN A 391 -16.58 -0.63 -25.78
CA GLN A 391 -16.37 -2.08 -25.84
C GLN A 391 -17.44 -2.82 -25.04
N ASP A 392 -17.76 -2.34 -23.84
CA ASP A 392 -18.81 -2.89 -22.99
C ASP A 392 -20.19 -2.79 -23.67
N ALA A 393 -20.51 -1.64 -24.29
CA ALA A 393 -21.77 -1.43 -25.00
C ALA A 393 -21.95 -2.38 -26.20
N LYS A 394 -20.84 -2.87 -26.76
CA LYS A 394 -20.81 -3.86 -27.85
C LYS A 394 -20.72 -5.30 -27.35
N GLY A 395 -20.68 -5.53 -26.03
CA GLY A 395 -20.50 -6.85 -25.42
C GLY A 395 -19.11 -7.45 -25.65
N ARG A 396 -18.08 -6.60 -25.81
CA ARG A 396 -16.70 -6.98 -26.17
C ARG A 396 -15.66 -6.61 -25.11
N LEU A 397 -16.09 -6.07 -23.97
CA LEU A 397 -15.17 -5.71 -22.89
C LEU A 397 -14.45 -6.97 -22.38
N ASP A 398 -13.12 -6.95 -22.47
CA ASP A 398 -12.26 -7.92 -21.77
C ASP A 398 -11.57 -7.21 -20.60
N PRO A 399 -11.99 -7.47 -19.34
CA PRO A 399 -11.38 -6.84 -18.16
C PRO A 399 -9.92 -7.27 -17.94
N CYS A 400 -9.47 -8.35 -18.58
CA CYS A 400 -8.10 -8.82 -18.51
C CYS A 400 -7.21 -8.27 -19.63
N SER A 401 -7.78 -7.56 -20.61
CA SER A 401 -6.98 -6.85 -21.62
C SER A 401 -6.12 -5.76 -20.97
N TRP A 402 -5.02 -5.38 -21.63
CA TRP A 402 -4.18 -4.28 -21.12
C TRP A 402 -4.91 -2.94 -21.04
N ASP A 403 -5.90 -2.72 -21.90
CA ASP A 403 -6.74 -1.52 -21.88
C ASP A 403 -7.73 -1.55 -20.70
N GLY A 404 -8.39 -2.69 -20.47
CA GLY A 404 -9.24 -2.89 -19.30
C GLY A 404 -8.46 -2.75 -17.99
N LEU A 405 -7.29 -3.40 -17.89
CA LEU A 405 -6.41 -3.31 -16.72
C LEU A 405 -5.86 -1.90 -16.50
N HIS A 406 -5.47 -1.21 -17.56
CA HIS A 406 -4.99 0.17 -17.45
C HIS A 406 -6.10 1.10 -16.94
N PHE A 407 -7.32 0.97 -17.47
CA PHE A 407 -8.43 1.79 -17.02
C PHE A 407 -8.87 1.46 -15.59
N LEU A 408 -8.87 0.18 -15.21
CA LEU A 408 -9.05 -0.24 -13.82
C LEU A 408 -7.99 0.41 -12.91
N ALA A 409 -6.73 0.41 -13.33
CA ALA A 409 -5.65 1.05 -12.57
C ALA A 409 -5.86 2.57 -12.47
N GLN A 410 -6.39 3.24 -13.50
CA GLN A 410 -6.75 4.67 -13.41
C GLN A 410 -7.86 4.90 -12.37
N ILE A 411 -8.88 4.04 -12.33
CA ILE A 411 -9.92 4.09 -11.30
C ILE A 411 -9.32 3.90 -9.90
N GLN A 412 -8.46 2.89 -9.72
CA GLN A 412 -7.77 2.66 -8.45
C GLN A 412 -6.88 3.85 -8.04
N ALA A 413 -6.22 4.48 -9.00
CA ALA A 413 -5.43 5.69 -8.79
C ALA A 413 -6.30 6.86 -8.32
N THR A 414 -7.48 7.05 -8.92
CA THR A 414 -8.45 8.07 -8.49
C THR A 414 -8.90 7.83 -7.07
N TYR A 415 -9.33 6.60 -6.74
CA TYR A 415 -9.77 6.31 -5.38
C TYR A 415 -8.65 6.50 -4.34
N TYR A 416 -7.41 6.07 -4.64
CA TYR A 416 -6.29 6.29 -3.72
C TYR A 416 -5.99 7.77 -3.53
N SER A 417 -6.05 8.56 -4.60
CA SER A 417 -5.82 10.00 -4.54
C SER A 417 -6.88 10.69 -3.67
N LEU A 418 -8.14 10.25 -3.75
CA LEU A 418 -9.22 10.75 -2.89
C LEU A 418 -9.04 10.30 -1.43
N ARG A 419 -8.59 9.05 -1.19
CA ARG A 419 -8.25 8.58 0.16
C ARG A 419 -7.12 9.42 0.76
N MET A 420 -6.10 9.74 -0.03
CA MET A 420 -5.00 10.62 0.36
C MET A 420 -5.51 12.00 0.76
N LEU A 421 -6.32 12.62 -0.11
CA LEU A 421 -6.91 13.92 0.18
C LEU A 421 -7.74 13.88 1.48
N ARG A 422 -8.63 12.90 1.63
CA ARG A 422 -9.44 12.76 2.85
C ARG A 422 -8.58 12.61 4.10
N GLN A 423 -7.65 11.67 4.11
CA GLN A 423 -6.83 11.41 5.28
C GLN A 423 -5.99 12.62 5.69
N ILE A 424 -5.49 13.38 4.71
CA ILE A 424 -4.76 14.63 4.97
C ILE A 424 -5.69 15.72 5.48
N LEU A 425 -6.91 15.86 4.95
CA LEU A 425 -7.90 16.81 5.45
C LEU A 425 -8.32 16.47 6.90
N ASP A 426 -8.60 15.20 7.19
CA ASP A 426 -8.97 14.73 8.53
C ASP A 426 -7.82 14.96 9.52
N PHE A 427 -6.58 14.69 9.10
CA PHE A 427 -5.38 14.99 9.89
C PHE A 427 -5.18 16.50 10.10
N SER A 428 -5.41 17.31 9.07
CA SER A 428 -5.33 18.77 9.15
C SER A 428 -6.36 19.35 10.11
N ALA A 429 -7.59 18.84 10.08
CA ALA A 429 -8.66 19.30 10.95
C ALA A 429 -8.40 18.96 12.43
N TYR A 430 -7.68 17.87 12.71
CA TYR A 430 -7.29 17.53 14.08
C TYR A 430 -6.23 18.48 14.65
N HIS A 431 -5.29 18.94 13.81
CA HIS A 431 -4.16 19.76 14.23
C HIS A 431 -4.39 21.26 14.09
N ILE A 432 -5.37 21.69 13.29
CA ILE A 432 -5.68 23.09 13.01
C ILE A 432 -7.16 23.34 13.28
N GLU A 433 -7.45 24.16 14.29
CA GLU A 433 -8.83 24.58 14.58
C GLU A 433 -9.07 26.06 14.24
N PRO A 434 -10.16 26.39 13.51
CA PRO A 434 -11.00 25.52 12.66
C PRO A 434 -10.54 25.49 11.19
N PRO A 435 -10.69 24.36 10.46
CA PRO A 435 -10.54 24.32 9.01
C PRO A 435 -11.62 25.18 8.33
N SER A 436 -11.40 25.56 7.06
CA SER A 436 -12.43 26.29 6.31
C SER A 436 -13.70 25.45 6.15
N THR A 437 -14.85 26.12 5.99
CA THR A 437 -16.14 25.46 5.75
C THR A 437 -16.07 24.54 4.53
N THR A 438 -15.45 25.00 3.44
CA THR A 438 -15.30 24.25 2.20
C THR A 438 -14.48 22.98 2.39
N MET A 439 -13.34 23.06 3.10
CA MET A 439 -12.51 21.88 3.39
C MET A 439 -13.27 20.87 4.26
N SER A 440 -14.05 21.35 5.23
CA SER A 440 -14.89 20.51 6.10
C SER A 440 -15.99 19.78 5.31
N GLU A 441 -16.66 20.48 4.40
CA GLU A 441 -17.68 19.89 3.53
C GLU A 441 -17.08 18.87 2.55
N LEU A 442 -15.89 19.16 2.02
CA LEU A 442 -15.16 18.23 1.16
C LEU A 442 -14.76 16.96 1.92
N ALA A 443 -14.17 17.10 3.12
CA ALA A 443 -13.83 15.96 3.97
C ALA A 443 -15.08 15.10 4.28
N LYS A 444 -16.22 15.75 4.58
CA LYS A 444 -17.51 15.09 4.77
C LYS A 444 -17.98 14.35 3.51
N SER A 445 -17.84 14.94 2.32
CA SER A 445 -18.22 14.26 1.07
C SER A 445 -17.35 13.02 0.82
N LEU A 446 -16.03 13.15 1.02
CA LEU A 446 -15.07 12.06 0.91
C LEU A 446 -15.23 11.00 2.01
N SER A 447 -15.96 11.32 3.08
CA SER A 447 -16.22 10.37 4.18
C SER A 447 -16.92 9.09 3.73
N ARG A 448 -17.61 9.18 2.58
CA ARG A 448 -18.36 8.12 1.91
C ARG A 448 -17.51 7.26 0.96
N LEU A 449 -16.22 7.53 0.84
CA LEU A 449 -15.32 6.62 0.12
C LEU A 449 -15.40 5.24 0.76
N PRO A 450 -15.53 4.16 -0.04
CA PRO A 450 -15.54 2.81 0.50
C PRO A 450 -14.19 2.48 1.17
N PRO A 451 -14.14 1.47 2.06
CA PRO A 451 -12.87 0.92 2.52
C PRO A 451 -12.14 0.21 1.37
N TRP A 452 -10.85 -0.08 1.54
CA TRP A 452 -10.03 -0.68 0.49
C TRP A 452 -10.56 -2.00 -0.11
N PRO A 453 -11.05 -2.97 0.69
CA PRO A 453 -11.54 -4.24 0.16
C PRO A 453 -12.68 -4.09 -0.86
N ASP A 454 -13.39 -2.97 -0.82
CA ASP A 454 -14.54 -2.68 -1.67
C ASP A 454 -14.17 -1.84 -2.91
N PHE A 455 -12.89 -1.51 -3.10
CA PHE A 455 -12.45 -0.81 -4.30
C PHE A 455 -12.66 -1.67 -5.55
N PRO A 456 -12.81 -1.03 -6.73
CA PRO A 456 -12.82 -1.75 -7.99
C PRO A 456 -11.60 -2.66 -8.15
N SER A 457 -11.86 -3.91 -8.53
CA SER A 457 -10.88 -4.97 -8.68
C SER A 457 -11.10 -5.69 -10.01
N PRO A 458 -10.15 -6.52 -10.47
CA PRO A 458 -10.36 -7.31 -11.68
C PRO A 458 -11.59 -8.22 -11.63
N ARG A 459 -12.10 -8.56 -10.44
CA ARG A 459 -13.26 -9.43 -10.24
C ARG A 459 -14.59 -8.74 -10.56
N ASN A 460 -14.73 -7.47 -10.20
CA ASN A 460 -15.99 -6.71 -10.33
C ASN A 460 -15.94 -5.62 -11.41
N PHE A 461 -14.77 -5.37 -12.02
CA PHE A 461 -14.57 -4.26 -12.96
C PHE A 461 -15.57 -4.23 -14.12
N ALA A 462 -15.78 -5.36 -14.80
CA ALA A 462 -16.70 -5.41 -15.95
C ALA A 462 -18.15 -5.07 -15.55
N GLU A 463 -18.59 -5.60 -14.40
CA GLU A 463 -19.92 -5.30 -13.84
C GLU A 463 -20.04 -3.81 -13.48
N SER A 464 -19.02 -3.23 -12.85
CA SER A 464 -19.01 -1.80 -12.52
C SER A 464 -19.12 -0.91 -13.76
N ILE A 465 -18.45 -1.26 -14.87
CA ILE A 465 -18.56 -0.51 -16.13
C ILE A 465 -19.96 -0.62 -16.73
N THR A 466 -20.55 -1.82 -16.71
CA THR A 466 -21.94 -2.03 -17.13
C THR A 466 -22.91 -1.19 -16.28
N LEU A 467 -22.73 -1.18 -14.96
CA LEU A 467 -23.55 -0.39 -14.04
C LEU A 467 -23.45 1.12 -14.32
N VAL A 468 -22.25 1.64 -14.60
CA VAL A 468 -22.09 3.06 -14.99
C VAL A 468 -22.89 3.39 -16.24
N ARG A 469 -22.89 2.50 -17.25
CA ARG A 469 -23.68 2.71 -18.47
C ARG A 469 -25.19 2.72 -18.17
N GLU A 470 -25.65 1.81 -17.34
CA GLU A 470 -27.08 1.55 -17.11
C GLU A 470 -27.71 2.47 -16.06
N ALA A 471 -26.93 2.99 -15.11
CA ALA A 471 -27.41 3.76 -13.97
C ALA A 471 -27.30 5.28 -14.14
N GLY A 472 -27.32 5.78 -15.38
CA GLY A 472 -27.31 7.21 -15.69
C GLY A 472 -25.91 7.84 -15.85
N GLY A 473 -24.83 7.06 -15.70
CA GLY A 473 -23.46 7.57 -15.81
C GLY A 473 -23.13 8.21 -17.16
N LEU A 474 -23.63 7.67 -18.28
CA LEU A 474 -23.44 8.30 -19.60
C LEU A 474 -24.16 9.65 -19.72
N SER A 475 -25.35 9.78 -19.13
CA SER A 475 -26.09 11.05 -19.13
C SER A 475 -25.37 12.09 -18.28
N CYS A 476 -24.89 11.69 -17.10
CA CYS A 476 -24.04 12.52 -16.24
C CYS A 476 -22.78 13.00 -16.99
N LEU A 477 -22.04 12.09 -17.62
CA LEU A 477 -20.84 12.44 -18.39
C LEU A 477 -21.14 13.40 -19.56
N LYS A 478 -22.29 13.23 -20.23
CA LYS A 478 -22.72 14.15 -21.28
C LYS A 478 -22.92 15.57 -20.73
N ASN A 479 -23.53 15.72 -19.56
CA ASN A 479 -23.74 17.01 -18.91
C ASN A 479 -22.42 17.63 -18.41
N LEU A 480 -21.51 16.81 -17.89
CA LEU A 480 -20.19 17.27 -17.43
C LEU A 480 -19.27 17.72 -18.58
N CYS A 481 -19.48 17.18 -19.78
CA CYS A 481 -18.69 17.48 -20.97
C CYS A 481 -19.46 18.34 -21.99
N GLU A 482 -20.42 19.15 -21.53
CA GLU A 482 -21.30 19.94 -22.40
C GLU A 482 -20.56 20.90 -23.36
N ASP A 483 -19.37 21.35 -22.97
CA ASP A 483 -18.52 22.24 -23.77
C ASP A 483 -17.67 21.51 -24.84
N TYR A 484 -17.77 20.19 -24.95
CA TYR A 484 -16.91 19.37 -25.81
C TYR A 484 -17.72 18.49 -26.79
N GLU A 485 -18.10 19.07 -27.94
CA GLU A 485 -18.98 18.43 -28.95
C GLU A 485 -18.48 17.04 -29.41
N ASP A 486 -17.17 16.87 -29.63
CA ASP A 486 -16.58 15.58 -30.03
C ASP A 486 -16.77 14.51 -28.95
N ILE A 487 -16.63 14.87 -27.68
CA ILE A 487 -16.81 13.94 -26.54
C ILE A 487 -18.30 13.58 -26.41
N ILE A 488 -19.19 14.56 -26.53
CA ILE A 488 -20.64 14.34 -26.51
C ILE A 488 -21.04 13.35 -27.61
N SER A 489 -20.54 13.54 -28.83
CA SER A 489 -20.84 12.67 -29.97
C SER A 489 -20.43 11.22 -29.69
N ASN A 490 -19.27 11.02 -29.06
CA ASN A 490 -18.80 9.70 -28.63
C ASN A 490 -19.69 9.08 -27.54
N ILE A 491 -20.05 9.85 -26.52
CA ILE A 491 -20.94 9.38 -25.44
C ILE A 491 -22.31 8.96 -26.01
N VAL A 492 -22.87 9.74 -26.93
CA VAL A 492 -24.14 9.43 -27.60
C VAL A 492 -24.05 8.14 -28.43
N ALA A 493 -22.93 7.93 -29.14
CA ALA A 493 -22.71 6.69 -29.88
C ALA A 493 -22.64 5.45 -28.97
N ILE A 494 -22.10 5.59 -27.74
CA ILE A 494 -22.07 4.52 -26.75
C ILE A 494 -23.47 4.24 -26.18
N GLN A 495 -24.31 5.26 -25.99
CA GLN A 495 -25.70 5.09 -25.52
C GLN A 495 -26.58 4.33 -26.53
N LYS A 496 -26.31 4.50 -27.83
CA LYS A 496 -27.06 3.86 -28.93
C LYS A 496 -26.12 3.02 -29.79
N PRO A 497 -25.62 1.88 -29.28
CA PRO A 497 -24.72 1.04 -30.06
C PRO A 497 -25.46 0.53 -31.30
N GLU A 498 -24.90 0.74 -32.49
CA GLU A 498 -25.48 0.22 -33.72
C GLU A 498 -25.68 -1.30 -33.60
N SER A 499 -26.91 -1.77 -33.84
CA SER A 499 -27.25 -3.19 -33.74
C SER A 499 -26.57 -3.96 -34.87
N ASN A 500 -25.38 -4.50 -34.61
CA ASN A 500 -24.83 -5.53 -35.48
C ASN A 500 -25.69 -6.80 -35.31
N LYS A 501 -26.59 -7.02 -36.28
CA LYS A 501 -27.41 -8.22 -36.41
C LYS A 501 -26.52 -9.44 -36.65
N THR A 502 -25.92 -10.04 -35.62
CA THR A 502 -25.41 -11.43 -35.73
C THR A 502 -25.25 -12.10 -34.36
N SER A 503 -25.90 -13.26 -34.23
CA SER A 503 -25.70 -14.34 -33.24
C SER A 503 -26.41 -14.28 -31.87
N LYS A 504 -27.74 -14.46 -31.90
CA LYS A 504 -28.44 -15.22 -30.84
C LYS A 504 -28.18 -16.72 -31.03
N LYS A 505 -27.36 -17.33 -30.17
CA LYS A 505 -27.45 -18.76 -29.82
C LYS A 505 -27.04 -18.93 -28.35
N ARG A 506 -27.98 -18.65 -27.44
CA ARG A 506 -27.89 -19.09 -26.03
C ARG A 506 -28.19 -20.59 -26.00
N LYS A 507 -27.21 -21.40 -25.58
CA LYS A 507 -27.44 -22.78 -25.10
C LYS A 507 -27.91 -22.69 -23.65
N ALA A 508 -29.03 -23.33 -23.35
CA ALA A 508 -29.57 -23.50 -22.01
C ALA A 508 -28.67 -24.42 -21.16
N VAL A 509 -28.48 -24.06 -19.89
CA VAL A 509 -27.82 -24.90 -18.87
C VAL A 509 -28.91 -25.36 -17.90
N ALA A 510 -28.84 -26.64 -17.52
CA ALA A 510 -29.77 -27.36 -16.65
C ALA A 510 -29.57 -27.00 -15.15
N PRO A 511 -30.52 -27.34 -14.25
CA PRO A 511 -30.58 -26.79 -12.90
C PRO A 511 -29.59 -27.46 -11.93
N ALA A 512 -29.18 -26.68 -10.92
CA ALA A 512 -28.20 -27.03 -9.90
C ALA A 512 -28.75 -28.01 -8.85
N GLU A 513 -27.93 -28.97 -8.44
CA GLU A 513 -28.12 -29.79 -7.23
C GLU A 513 -27.64 -29.02 -5.99
N GLU A 514 -28.41 -29.14 -4.91
CA GLU A 514 -28.13 -28.58 -3.58
C GLU A 514 -26.80 -29.12 -3.01
N LYS A 515 -25.89 -28.21 -2.67
CA LYS A 515 -24.68 -28.53 -1.91
C LYS A 515 -24.83 -28.15 -0.44
N VAL A 516 -24.63 -29.15 0.39
CA VAL A 516 -24.46 -29.09 1.86
C VAL A 516 -23.33 -28.12 2.22
N LYS A 517 -23.55 -27.26 3.22
CA LYS A 517 -22.56 -26.30 3.72
C LYS A 517 -21.31 -27.02 4.27
N PRO A 518 -20.09 -26.72 3.79
CA PRO A 518 -18.87 -27.20 4.42
C PRO A 518 -18.52 -26.38 5.67
N ARG A 519 -17.91 -27.06 6.64
CA ARG A 519 -17.32 -26.49 7.86
C ARG A 519 -16.16 -25.55 7.51
N SER A 520 -16.05 -24.48 8.29
CA SER A 520 -14.94 -23.52 8.23
C SER A 520 -13.58 -24.20 8.41
N SER A 521 -12.59 -23.76 7.64
CA SER A 521 -11.19 -24.20 7.67
C SER A 521 -10.23 -23.06 8.01
N ASN A 522 -10.73 -21.98 8.63
CA ASN A 522 -9.89 -20.89 9.12
C ASN A 522 -9.14 -21.34 10.38
N PRO A 523 -7.79 -21.37 10.41
CA PRO A 523 -7.03 -21.74 11.59
C PRO A 523 -7.13 -20.72 12.72
N PHE A 524 -7.56 -19.48 12.45
CA PHE A 524 -7.86 -18.50 13.50
C PHE A 524 -9.20 -18.76 14.20
N ASP A 525 -10.11 -19.55 13.61
CA ASP A 525 -11.32 -20.02 14.30
C ASP A 525 -11.00 -20.98 15.47
N LEU A 526 -9.78 -21.54 15.48
CA LEU A 526 -9.26 -22.36 16.58
C LEU A 526 -8.88 -21.54 17.82
N LEU A 527 -8.81 -20.20 17.68
CA LEU A 527 -8.55 -19.28 18.79
C LEU A 527 -9.83 -18.67 19.38
N ALA A 528 -10.98 -18.81 18.70
CA ALA A 528 -12.24 -18.16 19.06
C ALA A 528 -13.23 -19.05 19.83
N ARG A 529 -12.90 -20.32 20.09
CA ARG A 529 -13.76 -21.26 20.83
C ARG A 529 -13.15 -21.65 22.17
N GLY A 530 -13.17 -20.71 23.10
CA GLY A 530 -13.00 -20.97 24.52
C GLY A 530 -14.14 -20.27 25.26
N ASP A 531 -15.23 -20.99 25.49
CA ASP A 531 -16.18 -20.89 26.61
C ASP A 531 -17.50 -21.59 26.23
N GLU A 532 -17.55 -22.91 26.47
CA GLU A 532 -18.75 -23.63 26.97
C GLU A 532 -18.30 -24.73 27.94
#